data_AF-A0A7Y5VT76-F1
#
_entry.id   AF-A0A7Y5VT76-F1
#
_cell.length_a   1.000
_cell.length_b   1.000
_cell.length_c   1.000
_cell.angle_alpha   90.00
_cell.angle_beta   90.00
_cell.angle_gamma   90.00
#
_symmetry.space_group_name_H-M   'P 1'
#
loop_
_entity.id
_entity.type
_entity.pdbx_description
1 polymer ?
#
loop_
_entity_poly.entity_id
_entity_poly.type
_entity_poly.pdbx_seq_one_letter_code
_entity_poly.pdbx_strand_id
1 'polypeptide(L)'
;MSNNVETSFDALGLVGPVSRQELQRAYKRLVLKYHPDHCGDDPEAREKFHRITEAYATLRRLYDRRAADTPTGRCMRCGRVDRLIRGMHGRHYCAGCLLGTRRRYLPLPVYRSIWCIPVFALEAIALWAIVRTMATQEWAYALTAAGASIGALLALGWALARADRIER
;
A
#
# COMPACT_ATOMS: atom_id res chain seq x y z
N MET A 1 -2.59 37.28 -2.00
CA MET A 1 -2.95 36.65 -3.30
C MET A 1 -3.56 35.25 -3.09
N SER A 2 -4.39 35.06 -2.05
CA SER A 2 -4.89 33.72 -1.65
C SER A 2 -6.33 33.43 -2.11
N ASN A 3 -7.09 34.46 -2.50
CA ASN A 3 -8.54 34.34 -2.71
C ASN A 3 -8.97 33.71 -4.05
N ASN A 4 -8.05 33.55 -5.03
CA ASN A 4 -8.40 32.93 -6.33
C ASN A 4 -8.22 31.41 -6.36
N VAL A 5 -7.42 30.86 -5.44
CA VAL A 5 -7.12 29.42 -5.42
C VAL A 5 -8.18 28.66 -4.63
N GLU A 6 -8.59 29.18 -3.46
CA GLU A 6 -9.70 28.62 -2.67
C GLU A 6 -11.01 28.61 -3.48
N THR A 7 -11.32 29.72 -4.15
CA THR A 7 -12.49 29.81 -5.04
C THR A 7 -12.43 28.85 -6.24
N SER A 8 -11.23 28.51 -6.73
CA SER A 8 -11.05 27.52 -7.80
C SER A 8 -11.25 26.06 -7.31
N PHE A 9 -10.85 25.75 -6.08
CA PHE A 9 -11.10 24.44 -5.47
C PHE A 9 -12.58 24.26 -5.14
N ASP A 10 -13.21 25.31 -4.61
CA ASP A 10 -14.64 25.33 -4.31
C ASP A 10 -15.50 25.19 -5.57
N ALA A 11 -15.14 25.87 -6.66
CA ALA A 11 -15.85 25.77 -7.95
C ALA A 11 -15.85 24.34 -8.53
N LEU A 12 -14.83 23.53 -8.18
CA LEU A 12 -14.71 22.14 -8.61
C LEU A 12 -15.21 21.14 -7.54
N GLY A 13 -15.64 21.62 -6.37
CA GLY A 13 -16.12 20.80 -5.26
C GLY A 13 -15.03 19.90 -4.65
N LEU A 14 -13.79 20.40 -4.62
CA LEU A 14 -12.63 19.65 -4.17
C LEU A 14 -12.15 20.18 -2.82
N VAL A 15 -11.99 19.30 -1.82
CA VAL A 15 -11.50 19.66 -0.48
C VAL A 15 -10.19 18.93 -0.20
N GLY A 16 -9.10 19.67 -0.04
CA GLY A 16 -7.80 19.14 0.43
C GLY A 16 -6.70 18.99 -0.63
N PRO A 17 -5.66 18.17 -0.37
CA PRO A 17 -4.58 17.92 -1.31
C PRO A 17 -5.05 17.01 -2.45
N VAL A 18 -5.47 17.63 -3.56
CA VAL A 18 -5.98 16.91 -4.73
C VAL A 18 -4.82 16.44 -5.62
N SER A 19 -4.91 15.23 -6.16
CA SER A 19 -3.99 14.76 -7.20
C SER A 19 -4.38 15.27 -8.59
N ARG A 20 -3.43 15.33 -9.53
CA ARG A 20 -3.73 15.75 -10.93
C ARG A 20 -4.83 14.89 -11.58
N GLN A 21 -4.88 13.60 -11.21
CA GLN A 21 -5.89 12.67 -11.70
C GLN A 21 -7.28 12.99 -11.16
N GLU A 22 -7.39 13.29 -9.87
CA GLU A 22 -8.66 13.68 -9.24
C GLU A 22 -9.17 15.02 -9.78
N LEU A 23 -8.27 15.99 -9.99
CA LEU A 23 -8.61 17.26 -10.64
C LEU A 23 -9.22 17.03 -12.03
N GLN A 24 -8.61 16.16 -12.84
CA GLN A 24 -9.12 15.85 -14.18
C GLN A 24 -10.46 15.10 -14.13
N ARG A 25 -10.65 14.20 -13.17
CA ARG A 25 -11.91 13.47 -12.97
C ARG A 25 -13.04 14.41 -12.55
N ALA A 26 -12.78 15.32 -11.61
CA ALA A 26 -13.75 16.31 -11.16
C ALA A 26 -14.19 17.23 -12.31
N TYR A 27 -13.23 17.76 -13.08
CA TYR A 27 -13.50 18.57 -14.26
C TYR A 27 -14.38 17.83 -15.29
N LYS A 28 -14.03 16.59 -15.65
CA LYS A 28 -14.81 15.79 -16.61
C LYS A 28 -16.26 15.58 -16.16
N ARG A 29 -16.49 15.28 -14.87
CA ARG A 29 -17.83 15.10 -14.32
C ARG A 29 -18.67 16.38 -14.41
N LEU A 30 -18.07 17.52 -14.10
CA LEU A 30 -18.76 18.82 -14.11
C LEU A 30 -19.01 19.31 -15.54
N VAL A 31 -18.08 19.11 -16.47
CA VAL A 31 -18.26 19.45 -17.89
C VAL A 31 -19.38 18.64 -18.52
N LEU A 32 -19.48 17.33 -18.24
CA LEU A 32 -20.59 16.51 -18.74
C LEU A 32 -21.95 16.99 -18.19
N LYS A 33 -21.97 17.46 -16.94
CA LYS A 33 -23.20 17.96 -16.31
C LYS A 33 -23.68 19.29 -16.87
N TYR A 34 -22.76 20.19 -17.25
CA TYR A 34 -23.06 21.53 -17.74
C TYR A 34 -22.69 21.71 -19.22
N HIS A 35 -22.66 20.63 -20.00
CA HIS A 35 -22.34 20.70 -21.42
C HIS A 35 -23.48 21.43 -22.16
N PRO A 36 -23.18 22.35 -23.10
CA PRO A 36 -24.21 23.08 -23.84
C PRO A 36 -25.19 22.14 -24.57
N ASP A 37 -24.72 20.99 -25.07
CA ASP A 37 -25.59 20.00 -25.72
C ASP A 37 -26.66 19.39 -24.78
N HIS A 38 -26.41 19.35 -23.47
CA HIS A 38 -27.36 18.77 -22.50
C HIS A 38 -28.18 19.83 -21.77
N CYS A 39 -27.67 21.05 -21.65
CA CYS A 39 -28.31 22.14 -20.90
C CYS A 39 -29.02 23.17 -21.78
N GLY A 40 -28.91 23.09 -23.11
CA GLY A 40 -29.51 24.05 -24.02
C GLY A 40 -28.98 25.47 -23.79
N ASP A 41 -29.87 26.46 -23.80
CA ASP A 41 -29.53 27.89 -23.71
C ASP A 41 -29.69 28.46 -22.28
N ASP A 42 -29.59 27.61 -21.25
CA ASP A 42 -29.70 28.06 -19.85
C ASP A 42 -28.52 28.96 -19.46
N PRO A 43 -28.77 30.26 -19.15
CA PRO A 43 -27.71 31.21 -18.81
C PRO A 43 -26.94 30.79 -17.54
N GLU A 44 -27.57 30.11 -16.59
CA GLU A 44 -26.90 29.65 -15.37
C GLU A 44 -25.91 28.51 -15.64
N ALA A 45 -26.30 27.56 -16.50
CA ALA A 45 -25.44 26.44 -16.88
C ALA A 45 -24.19 26.94 -17.60
N ARG A 46 -24.35 27.94 -18.47
CA ARG A 46 -23.26 28.61 -19.17
C ARG A 46 -22.29 29.31 -18.21
N GLU A 47 -22.80 30.05 -17.24
CA GLU A 47 -21.95 30.73 -16.26
C GLU A 47 -21.17 29.74 -15.39
N LYS A 48 -21.82 28.66 -14.92
CA LYS A 48 -21.16 27.58 -14.17
C LYS A 48 -20.08 26.89 -15.00
N PHE A 49 -20.36 26.61 -16.27
CA PHE A 49 -19.38 26.02 -17.21
C PHE A 49 -18.13 26.91 -17.39
N HIS A 50 -18.32 28.22 -17.56
CA HIS A 50 -17.21 29.17 -17.66
C HIS A 50 -16.35 29.17 -16.39
N ARG A 51 -16.99 29.26 -15.20
CA ARG A 51 -16.28 29.23 -13.91
C ARG A 51 -15.48 27.93 -13.71
N ILE A 52 -16.07 26.78 -14.04
CA ILE A 52 -15.41 25.47 -13.94
C ILE A 52 -14.18 25.38 -14.86
N THR A 53 -14.29 25.89 -16.08
CA THR A 53 -13.20 25.88 -17.08
C THR A 53 -12.05 26.78 -16.66
N GLU A 54 -12.35 27.97 -16.14
CA GLU A 54 -11.36 28.92 -15.64
C GLU A 54 -10.63 28.39 -14.40
N ALA A 55 -11.38 27.80 -13.45
CA ALA A 55 -10.83 27.15 -12.27
C ALA A 55 -9.88 26.00 -12.64
N TYR A 56 -10.29 25.13 -13.57
CA TYR A 56 -9.46 24.04 -14.06
C TYR A 56 -8.19 24.55 -14.76
N ALA A 57 -8.30 25.56 -15.63
CA ALA A 57 -7.15 26.14 -16.32
C ALA A 57 -6.12 26.74 -15.35
N THR A 58 -6.60 27.43 -14.32
CA THR A 58 -5.76 28.02 -13.27
C THR A 58 -5.04 26.95 -12.47
N LEU A 59 -5.76 25.95 -11.95
CA LEU A 59 -5.15 24.85 -11.20
C LEU A 59 -4.18 24.04 -12.07
N ARG A 60 -4.53 23.75 -13.32
CA ARG A 60 -3.65 23.04 -14.25
C ARG A 60 -2.35 23.79 -14.49
N ARG A 61 -2.39 25.12 -14.70
CA ARG A 61 -1.18 25.95 -14.83
C ARG A 61 -0.31 25.89 -13.57
N LEU A 62 -0.91 25.85 -12.37
CA LEU A 62 -0.17 25.71 -11.12
C LEU A 62 0.53 24.34 -11.02
N TYR A 63 -0.13 23.25 -11.42
CA TYR A 63 0.50 21.93 -11.49
C TYR A 63 1.62 21.89 -12.54
N ASP A 64 1.39 22.44 -13.72
CA ASP A 64 2.35 22.40 -14.82
C ASP A 64 3.59 23.27 -14.50
N ARG A 65 3.43 24.43 -13.84
CA ARG A 65 4.56 25.23 -13.32
C ARG A 65 5.38 24.45 -12.29
N ARG A 66 4.73 23.85 -11.29
CA ARG A 66 5.42 23.01 -10.29
C ARG A 66 6.19 21.84 -10.92
N ALA A 67 5.63 21.25 -11.98
CA ALA A 67 6.29 20.17 -12.71
C ALA A 67 7.47 20.68 -13.56
N ALA A 68 7.34 21.84 -14.21
CA ALA A 68 8.38 22.46 -15.02
C ALA A 68 9.56 22.98 -14.18
N ASP A 69 9.29 23.47 -12.96
CA ASP A 69 10.33 23.95 -12.04
C ASP A 69 11.23 22.81 -11.52
N THR A 70 10.83 21.55 -11.69
CA THR A 70 11.67 20.41 -11.30
C THR A 70 12.61 20.06 -12.47
N PRO A 71 13.92 20.34 -12.38
CA PRO A 71 14.83 20.03 -13.47
C PRO A 71 14.90 18.52 -13.69
N THR A 72 14.52 18.09 -14.89
CA THR A 72 14.80 16.73 -15.37
C THR A 72 16.22 16.66 -15.89
N GLY A 73 17.00 15.70 -15.41
CA GLY A 73 18.38 15.57 -15.83
C GLY A 73 19.03 14.31 -15.30
N ARG A 74 20.34 14.18 -15.54
CA ARG A 74 21.13 13.05 -15.06
C ARG A 74 21.51 13.27 -13.60
N CYS A 75 21.14 12.33 -12.72
CA CYS A 75 21.52 12.39 -11.31
C CYS A 75 23.05 12.28 -11.15
N MET A 76 23.64 13.20 -10.40
CA MET A 76 25.11 13.24 -10.18
C MET A 76 25.65 12.05 -9.36
N ARG A 77 24.78 11.31 -8.66
CA ARG A 77 25.15 10.18 -7.80
C ARG A 77 24.97 8.82 -8.47
N CYS A 78 23.90 8.61 -9.22
CA CYS A 78 23.59 7.30 -9.84
C CYS A 78 23.57 7.31 -11.38
N GLY A 79 23.69 8.47 -12.02
CA GLY A 79 23.71 8.57 -13.48
C GLY A 79 22.38 8.32 -14.18
N ARG A 80 21.28 8.05 -13.47
CA ARG A 80 19.95 7.88 -14.07
C ARG A 80 19.32 9.22 -14.43
N VAL A 81 18.59 9.25 -15.54
CA VAL A 81 17.75 10.38 -15.92
C VAL A 81 16.46 10.30 -15.11
N ASP A 82 16.23 11.29 -14.26
CA ASP A 82 15.07 11.35 -13.37
C ASP A 82 14.74 12.82 -13.08
N ARG A 83 13.64 13.07 -12.37
CA ARG A 83 13.38 14.38 -11.77
C ARG A 83 14.39 14.62 -10.65
N LEU A 84 15.15 15.69 -10.77
CA LEU A 84 16.20 16.02 -9.81
C LEU A 84 15.71 17.04 -8.79
N ILE A 85 16.03 16.77 -7.54
CA ILE A 85 15.77 17.65 -6.41
C ILE A 85 17.09 18.36 -6.09
N ARG A 86 17.02 19.67 -5.84
CA ARG A 86 18.17 20.46 -5.39
C ARG A 86 18.47 20.11 -3.93
N GLY A 87 19.64 19.53 -3.67
CA GLY A 87 20.11 19.26 -2.31
C GLY A 87 20.66 20.52 -1.63
N MET A 88 20.96 20.41 -0.33
CA MET A 88 21.49 21.53 0.47
C MET A 88 22.81 22.10 -0.08
N HIS A 89 23.61 21.28 -0.77
CA HIS A 89 24.87 21.69 -1.41
C HIS A 89 24.68 22.28 -2.83
N GLY A 90 23.46 22.64 -3.23
CA GLY A 90 23.15 23.18 -4.56
C GLY A 90 23.23 22.17 -5.72
N ARG A 91 23.71 20.95 -5.47
CA ARG A 91 23.78 19.84 -6.46
C ARG A 91 22.43 19.15 -6.63
N HIS A 92 22.21 18.58 -7.82
CA HIS A 92 20.96 17.95 -8.22
C HIS A 92 21.02 16.42 -8.11
N TYR A 93 20.11 15.82 -7.34
CA TYR A 93 20.05 14.37 -7.09
C TYR A 93 18.64 13.82 -7.32
N CYS A 94 18.51 12.56 -7.75
CA CYS A 94 17.20 11.91 -7.77
C CYS A 94 16.70 11.66 -6.34
N ALA A 95 15.39 11.53 -6.16
CA ALA A 95 14.76 11.33 -4.85
C ALA A 95 15.39 10.16 -4.06
N GLY A 96 15.68 9.05 -4.74
CA GLY A 96 16.30 7.87 -4.10
C GLY A 96 17.74 8.12 -3.62
N CYS A 97 18.53 8.86 -4.41
CA CYS A 97 19.90 9.20 -4.03
C CYS A 97 19.96 10.29 -2.95
N LEU A 98 19.02 11.23 -2.96
CA LEU A 98 18.96 12.32 -2.00
C LEU A 98 18.51 11.84 -0.62
N LEU A 99 17.44 11.04 -0.56
CA LEU A 99 16.87 10.53 0.69
C LEU A 99 17.69 9.40 1.32
N GLY A 100 18.86 9.07 0.76
CA GLY A 100 19.65 7.92 1.21
C GLY A 100 18.91 6.59 1.07
N THR A 101 17.75 6.58 0.40
CA THR A 101 16.94 5.39 0.15
C THR A 101 17.55 4.62 -1.03
N ARG A 102 18.78 4.12 -0.83
CA ARG A 102 19.01 2.74 -1.23
C ARG A 102 18.01 1.95 -0.39
N ARG A 103 16.78 1.75 -0.91
CA ARG A 103 16.05 0.54 -0.57
C ARG A 103 16.91 -0.60 -1.10
N ARG A 104 17.97 -0.97 -0.35
CA ARG A 104 18.09 -2.39 -0.06
C ARG A 104 16.75 -2.64 0.62
N TYR A 105 15.84 -3.30 -0.08
CA TYR A 105 14.89 -4.13 0.63
C TYR A 105 15.70 -4.73 1.78
N LEU A 106 15.29 -4.53 3.04
CA LEU A 106 15.80 -5.43 4.07
C LEU A 106 15.64 -6.82 3.44
N PRO A 107 16.71 -7.64 3.38
CA PRO A 107 16.55 -8.99 2.86
C PRO A 107 15.30 -9.52 3.53
N LEU A 108 14.29 -9.91 2.73
CA LEU A 108 13.07 -10.50 3.26
C LEU A 108 13.54 -11.53 4.28
N PRO A 109 13.03 -11.51 5.53
CA PRO A 109 13.42 -12.51 6.50
C PRO A 109 13.28 -13.85 5.78
N VAL A 110 14.36 -14.62 5.76
CA VAL A 110 14.35 -15.93 5.11
C VAL A 110 13.33 -16.74 5.88
N TYR A 111 12.12 -16.83 5.32
CA TYR A 111 11.03 -17.58 5.92
C TYR A 111 11.43 -19.05 5.82
N ARG A 112 12.09 -19.55 6.86
CA ARG A 112 12.31 -20.97 7.04
C ARG A 112 11.00 -21.49 7.64
N SER A 113 10.15 -22.05 6.77
CA SER A 113 8.96 -22.74 7.24
C SER A 113 9.38 -23.79 8.27
N ILE A 114 8.92 -23.61 9.51
CA ILE A 114 9.07 -24.63 10.54
C ILE A 114 8.07 -25.72 10.15
N TRP A 115 8.57 -26.86 9.69
CA TRP A 115 7.72 -27.97 9.27
C TRP A 115 7.14 -28.65 10.52
N CYS A 116 5.92 -28.29 10.90
CA CYS A 116 5.18 -28.92 12.00
C CYS A 116 4.62 -30.31 11.66
N ILE A 117 5.12 -30.96 10.60
CA ILE A 117 4.73 -32.31 10.17
C ILE A 117 4.71 -33.32 11.34
N PRO A 118 5.73 -33.42 12.21
CA PRO A 118 5.71 -34.40 13.30
C PRO A 118 4.63 -34.11 14.35
N VAL A 119 4.30 -32.83 14.59
CA VAL A 119 3.24 -32.44 15.52
C VAL A 119 1.88 -32.88 14.99
N PHE A 120 1.61 -32.61 13.70
CA PHE A 120 0.36 -33.05 13.07
C PHE A 120 0.23 -34.57 13.02
N ALA A 121 1.33 -35.29 12.80
CA ALA A 121 1.32 -36.75 12.82
C ALA A 121 0.97 -37.31 14.21
N LEU A 122 1.52 -36.73 15.28
CA LEU A 122 1.23 -37.15 16.65
C LEU A 122 -0.21 -36.83 17.07
N GLU A 123 -0.74 -35.68 16.69
CA GLU A 123 -2.16 -35.34 16.93
C GLU A 123 -3.11 -36.28 16.17
N ALA A 124 -2.76 -36.66 14.93
CA ALA A 124 -3.54 -37.64 14.18
C ALA A 124 -3.55 -39.02 14.87
N ILE A 125 -2.42 -39.46 15.43
CA ILE A 125 -2.32 -40.71 16.21
C ILE A 125 -3.16 -40.61 17.49
N ALA A 126 -3.11 -39.46 18.19
CA ALA A 126 -3.89 -39.22 19.40
C ALA A 126 -5.40 -39.30 19.11
N LEU A 127 -5.86 -38.62 18.05
CA LEU A 127 -7.27 -38.66 17.62
C LEU A 127 -7.70 -40.08 17.22
N TRP A 128 -6.86 -40.81 16.49
CA TRP A 128 -7.15 -42.19 16.14
C TRP A 128 -7.28 -43.10 17.38
N ALA A 129 -6.40 -42.92 18.36
CA ALA A 129 -6.43 -43.66 19.62
C ALA A 129 -7.69 -43.34 20.44
N ILE A 130 -8.14 -42.08 20.47
CA ILE A 130 -9.40 -41.68 21.15
C ILE A 130 -10.62 -42.30 20.48
N VAL A 131 -10.66 -42.33 19.14
CA VAL A 131 -11.76 -43.02 18.43
C VAL A 131 -11.75 -44.51 18.75
N ARG A 132 -10.57 -45.12 18.88
CA ARG A 132 -10.42 -46.53 19.28
C ARG A 132 -10.85 -46.79 20.72
N THR A 133 -10.52 -45.94 21.70
CA THR A 133 -10.98 -46.12 23.09
C THR A 133 -12.50 -46.14 23.17
N MET A 134 -13.18 -45.26 22.41
CA MET A 134 -14.65 -45.23 22.37
C MET A 134 -15.25 -46.51 21.78
N ALA A 135 -14.56 -47.15 20.84
CA ALA A 135 -15.03 -48.35 20.16
C ALA A 135 -14.77 -49.65 20.96
N THR A 136 -13.60 -49.77 21.60
CA THR A 136 -13.17 -51.03 22.24
C THR A 136 -13.21 -51.00 23.78
N GLN A 137 -13.40 -49.83 24.41
CA GLN A 137 -13.34 -49.64 25.86
C GLN A 137 -12.03 -50.13 26.51
N GLU A 138 -10.97 -50.29 25.72
CA GLU A 138 -9.66 -50.71 26.22
C GLU A 138 -8.83 -49.49 26.65
N TRP A 139 -8.36 -49.51 27.90
CA TRP A 139 -7.54 -48.45 28.50
C TRP A 139 -6.18 -48.27 27.83
N ALA A 140 -5.67 -49.29 27.12
CA ALA A 140 -4.41 -49.24 26.40
C ALA A 140 -4.40 -48.07 25.38
N TYR A 141 -5.50 -47.87 24.64
CA TYR A 141 -5.59 -46.79 23.67
C TYR A 141 -5.63 -45.40 24.35
N ALA A 142 -6.17 -45.31 25.57
CA ALA A 142 -6.20 -44.04 26.31
C ALA A 142 -4.78 -43.60 26.70
N LEU A 143 -3.91 -44.54 27.08
CA LEU A 143 -2.50 -44.26 27.33
C LEU A 143 -1.75 -43.85 26.07
N THR A 144 -2.04 -44.48 24.93
CA THR A 144 -1.43 -44.08 23.66
C THR A 144 -1.84 -42.67 23.22
N ALA A 145 -3.11 -42.30 23.43
CA ALA A 145 -3.61 -40.95 23.15
C ALA A 145 -2.90 -39.90 24.01
N ALA A 146 -2.83 -40.12 25.34
CA ALA A 146 -2.15 -39.22 26.25
C ALA A 146 -0.65 -39.08 25.92
N GLY A 147 0.02 -40.20 25.59
CA GLY A 147 1.44 -40.20 25.19
C GLY A 147 1.68 -39.43 23.89
N ALA A 148 0.81 -39.60 22.89
CA ALA A 148 0.91 -38.90 21.62
C ALA A 148 0.72 -37.38 21.78
N SER A 149 -0.26 -36.94 22.57
CA SER A 149 -0.48 -35.50 22.85
C SER A 149 0.69 -34.86 23.62
N ILE A 150 1.24 -35.55 24.63
CA ILE A 150 2.44 -35.06 25.35
C ILE A 150 3.63 -34.97 24.39
N GLY A 151 3.82 -35.98 23.53
CA GLY A 151 4.87 -35.98 22.52
C GLY A 151 4.73 -34.83 21.52
N ALA A 152 3.50 -34.49 21.11
CA ALA A 152 3.22 -33.39 20.18
C ALA A 152 3.61 -32.03 20.80
N LEU A 153 3.27 -31.80 22.07
CA LEU A 153 3.65 -30.59 22.80
C LEU A 153 5.18 -30.47 22.97
N LEU A 154 5.86 -31.58 23.27
CA LEU A 154 7.33 -31.60 23.36
C LEU A 154 8.00 -31.32 22.01
N ALA A 155 7.48 -31.90 20.92
CA ALA A 155 7.97 -31.65 19.57
C ALA A 155 7.77 -30.19 19.14
N LEU A 156 6.62 -29.60 19.48
CA LEU A 156 6.34 -28.18 19.25
C LEU A 156 7.28 -27.28 20.07
N GLY A 157 7.48 -27.60 21.36
CA GLY A 157 8.41 -26.88 22.23
C GLY A 157 9.85 -26.92 21.72
N TRP A 158 10.31 -28.08 21.23
CA TRP A 158 11.63 -28.21 20.62
C TRP A 158 11.76 -27.41 19.31
N ALA A 159 10.71 -27.43 18.47
CA ALA A 159 10.69 -26.67 17.22
C ALA A 159 10.75 -25.16 17.49
N LEU A 160 10.02 -24.67 18.49
CA LEU A 160 10.06 -23.26 18.93
C LEU A 160 11.42 -22.89 19.55
N ALA A 161 11.98 -23.72 20.43
CA ALA A 161 13.29 -23.48 21.02
C ALA A 161 14.45 -23.53 20.00
N ARG A 162 14.27 -24.28 18.91
CA ARG A 162 15.20 -24.29 17.77
C ARG A 162 15.04 -23.05 16.90
N ALA A 163 13.82 -22.53 16.75
CA ALA A 163 13.57 -21.29 16.03
C ALA A 163 14.17 -20.07 16.76
N ASP A 164 13.96 -19.94 18.08
CA ASP A 164 14.53 -18.85 18.89
C ASP A 164 16.09 -18.83 18.84
N ARG A 165 16.71 -20.00 18.74
CA ARG A 165 18.17 -20.13 18.58
C ARG A 165 18.73 -19.69 17.23
N ILE A 166 17.89 -19.58 16.20
CA ILE A 166 18.30 -19.17 14.85
C ILE A 166 18.13 -17.64 14.67
N GLU A 167 17.28 -17.01 15.48
CA GLU A 167 17.01 -15.57 15.42
C GLU A 167 17.97 -14.72 16.28
N ARG A 168 18.70 -15.31 17.23
CA ARG A 168 19.80 -14.66 17.96
C ARG A 168 21.13 -14.78 17.22
#